data_AF-Q0V3B4-F1
#
_entry.id   AF-Q0V3B4-F1
#
_cell.length_a   1.000
_cell.length_b   1.000
_cell.length_c   1.000
_cell.angle_alpha   90.00
_cell.angle_beta   90.00
_cell.angle_gamma   90.00
#
_symmetry.space_group_name_H-M   'P 1'
#
loop_
_entity.id
_entity.type
_entity.pdbx_description
1 polymer ?
#
loop_
_entity_poly.entity_id
_entity_poly.type
_entity_poly.pdbx_seq_one_letter_code
_entity_poly.pdbx_strand_id
1 'polypeptide(L)'
;MSYLLEFPPTTLPLPDDVRQPPYVIFAINNVSMVEKLPSRIPLKAVVHFIPKLAQYVLPVPEDLPADVAKGVLRTPYVGIDIALDIGIASFQRIILKVLQSAGMAVPKHQLQLPTTTITSVSIRKSWLLLELHPAGLDALMIHLQTRLINGSPVTLVEIQALWAHFPSNSEMLRLMAINFVQSQVDFHYHREDFNKIRSWYLMSRERRSVFQAAEALFPEFGKMSSLRFSDRVIFNRMPLSESRRKTKEREDREAEEAAALSLLNRRMEVLEMKAKKIKKAESAEDVKKTSKIRLKKRVRSAPELKDGGEGAEQAMLQPTVYDPSQASA
;
A
#
# COMPACT_ATOMS: atom_id res chain seq x y z
N MET A 1 -6.07 1.51 -11.93
CA MET A 1 -5.32 2.78 -11.93
C MET A 1 -4.31 2.79 -10.78
N SER A 2 -3.08 2.32 -10.99
CA SER A 2 -2.02 2.25 -9.95
C SER A 2 -1.05 3.44 -10.00
N TYR A 3 -1.48 4.58 -10.55
CA TYR A 3 -0.60 5.67 -11.02
C TYR A 3 -0.66 6.93 -10.16
N LEU A 4 -1.19 6.89 -8.94
CA LEU A 4 -1.35 8.11 -8.16
C LEU A 4 -0.03 8.67 -7.63
N LEU A 5 1.01 7.83 -7.54
CA LEU A 5 2.34 8.21 -7.09
C LEU A 5 3.35 7.84 -8.16
N GLU A 6 4.28 8.73 -8.45
CA GLU A 6 5.37 8.52 -9.38
C GLU A 6 6.66 9.07 -8.80
N PHE A 7 7.77 8.33 -8.91
CA PHE A 7 9.06 8.90 -8.63
C PHE A 7 9.53 9.57 -9.92
N PRO A 8 9.89 10.87 -9.91
CA PRO A 8 10.42 11.51 -11.10
C PRO A 8 11.69 10.78 -11.55
N PRO A 9 12.06 10.87 -12.84
CA PRO A 9 13.33 10.36 -13.31
C PRO A 9 14.45 10.88 -12.41
N THR A 10 15.15 9.97 -11.75
CA THR A 10 16.27 10.33 -10.88
C THR A 10 17.45 10.72 -11.78
N THR A 11 18.21 11.73 -11.37
CA THR A 11 19.46 12.11 -12.05
C THR A 11 20.51 11.01 -11.93
N LEU A 12 20.45 10.24 -10.84
CA LEU A 12 21.27 9.08 -10.62
C LEU A 12 20.63 7.84 -11.25
N PRO A 13 21.37 7.08 -12.08
CA PRO A 13 20.87 5.82 -12.61
C PRO A 13 20.54 4.86 -11.47
N LEU A 14 19.56 4.00 -11.70
CA LEU A 14 19.21 2.94 -10.77
C LEU A 14 20.42 1.98 -10.64
N PRO A 15 20.91 1.69 -9.42
CA PRO A 15 22.04 0.77 -9.26
C PRO A 15 21.73 -0.63 -9.80
N ASP A 16 22.70 -1.28 -10.44
CA ASP A 16 22.53 -2.63 -11.00
C ASP A 16 22.11 -3.67 -9.95
N ASP A 17 22.54 -3.45 -8.71
CA ASP A 17 22.27 -4.31 -7.57
C ASP A 17 21.16 -3.80 -6.63
N VAL A 18 20.28 -2.91 -7.12
CA VAL A 18 19.20 -2.30 -6.34
C VAL A 18 18.26 -3.31 -5.66
N ARG A 19 18.17 -4.53 -6.20
CA ARG A 19 17.31 -5.61 -5.70
C ARG A 19 18.03 -6.57 -4.75
N GLN A 20 19.35 -6.44 -4.62
CA GLN A 20 20.16 -7.32 -3.79
C GLN A 20 20.03 -6.94 -2.31
N PRO A 21 20.26 -7.91 -1.39
CA PRO A 21 20.34 -7.62 0.03
C PRO A 21 21.45 -6.59 0.35
N PRO A 22 21.37 -5.89 1.50
CA PRO A 22 20.51 -6.17 2.64
C PRO A 22 19.05 -5.75 2.47
N TYR A 23 18.16 -6.46 3.17
CA TYR A 23 16.73 -6.14 3.22
C TYR A 23 16.41 -5.28 4.45
N VAL A 24 15.28 -4.59 4.44
CA VAL A 24 14.89 -3.65 5.49
C VAL A 24 13.69 -4.15 6.28
N ILE A 25 13.76 -3.97 7.60
CA ILE A 25 12.62 -4.06 8.51
C ILE A 25 12.29 -2.65 8.98
N PHE A 26 11.05 -2.22 8.79
CA PHE A 26 10.60 -0.89 9.19
C PHE A 26 9.88 -0.91 10.53
N ALA A 27 10.10 0.16 11.30
CA ALA A 27 9.27 0.59 12.40
C ALA A 27 8.91 2.08 12.22
N ILE A 28 7.78 2.49 12.78
CA ILE A 28 7.39 3.90 12.91
C ILE A 28 7.16 4.17 14.39
N ASN A 29 7.91 5.11 14.97
CA ASN A 29 7.87 5.42 16.39
C ASN A 29 7.98 4.16 17.29
N ASN A 30 8.97 3.30 17.02
CA ASN A 30 9.19 2.01 17.69
C ASN A 30 8.09 0.95 17.47
N VAL A 31 7.11 1.19 16.60
CA VAL A 31 6.07 0.21 16.26
C VAL A 31 6.46 -0.52 14.98
N SER A 32 6.66 -1.84 15.09
CA SER A 32 7.03 -2.71 13.98
C SER A 32 5.98 -2.70 12.85
N MET A 33 6.46 -2.64 11.61
CA MET A 33 5.63 -2.71 10.39
C MET A 33 5.75 -4.04 9.64
N VAL A 34 6.40 -5.06 10.21
CA VAL A 34 6.71 -6.34 9.53
C VAL A 34 5.47 -6.99 8.93
N GLU A 35 4.32 -6.93 9.61
CA GLU A 35 3.07 -7.56 9.14
C GLU A 35 2.37 -6.78 8.02
N LYS A 36 2.70 -5.49 7.84
CA LYS A 36 2.04 -4.59 6.88
C LYS A 36 2.82 -4.44 5.58
N LEU A 37 4.09 -4.82 5.59
CA LEU A 37 5.02 -4.64 4.48
C LEU A 37 5.53 -5.99 3.94
N PRO A 38 5.92 -6.06 2.66
CA PRO A 38 6.63 -7.22 2.15
C PRO A 38 7.93 -7.47 2.92
N SER A 39 8.29 -8.74 3.15
CA SER A 39 9.48 -9.09 3.95
C SER A 39 10.81 -8.82 3.26
N ARG A 40 10.84 -8.71 1.91
CA ARG A 40 12.07 -8.54 1.13
C ARG A 40 12.10 -7.17 0.47
N ILE A 41 12.28 -6.12 1.26
CA ILE A 41 12.43 -4.75 0.78
C ILE A 41 13.93 -4.41 0.73
N PRO A 42 14.55 -4.23 -0.44
CA PRO A 42 15.98 -3.94 -0.54
C PRO A 42 16.33 -2.55 0.03
N LEU A 43 17.37 -2.46 0.86
CA LEU A 43 17.82 -1.19 1.43
C LEU A 43 18.25 -0.20 0.36
N LYS A 44 18.98 -0.69 -0.66
CA LYS A 44 19.45 0.15 -1.77
C LYS A 44 18.28 0.80 -2.53
N ALA A 45 17.20 0.04 -2.78
CA ALA A 45 15.99 0.60 -3.40
C ALA A 45 15.39 1.71 -2.52
N VAL A 46 15.26 1.46 -1.21
CA VAL A 46 14.66 2.42 -0.28
C VAL A 46 15.47 3.71 -0.23
N VAL A 47 16.79 3.63 -0.05
CA VAL A 47 17.67 4.80 0.07
C VAL A 47 17.81 5.54 -1.25
N HIS A 48 17.79 4.84 -2.40
CA HIS A 48 17.82 5.47 -3.72
C HIS A 48 16.59 6.37 -3.95
N PHE A 49 15.39 5.86 -3.65
CA PHE A 49 14.15 6.59 -3.90
C PHE A 49 13.73 7.51 -2.75
N ILE A 50 14.15 7.21 -1.52
CA ILE A 50 13.83 7.97 -0.30
C ILE A 50 15.11 8.20 0.51
N PRO A 51 16.00 9.10 0.05
CA PRO A 51 17.31 9.32 0.67
C PRO A 51 17.24 9.67 2.16
N LYS A 52 16.18 10.39 2.56
CA LYS A 52 15.93 10.77 3.95
C LYS A 52 15.86 9.58 4.91
N LEU A 53 15.50 8.39 4.43
CA LEU A 53 15.43 7.20 5.30
C LEU A 53 16.80 6.70 5.77
N ALA A 54 17.90 7.12 5.12
CA ALA A 54 19.25 6.77 5.56
C ALA A 54 19.56 7.25 6.99
N GLN A 55 18.97 8.37 7.43
CA GLN A 55 19.19 8.92 8.78
C GLN A 55 18.50 8.13 9.89
N TYR A 56 17.55 7.25 9.54
CA TYR A 56 16.75 6.46 10.46
C TYR A 56 17.22 5.00 10.53
N VAL A 57 18.35 4.68 9.88
CA VAL A 57 18.95 3.35 9.91
C VAL A 57 19.47 3.07 11.32
N LEU A 58 19.05 1.96 11.90
CA LEU A 58 19.50 1.52 13.22
C LEU A 58 20.93 0.97 13.11
N PRO A 59 21.75 1.16 14.16
CA PRO A 59 23.07 0.55 14.22
C PRO A 59 22.96 -0.98 14.20
N VAL A 60 23.98 -1.64 13.64
CA VAL A 60 24.05 -3.10 13.64
C VAL A 60 24.19 -3.57 15.09
N PRO A 61 23.32 -4.46 15.58
CA PRO A 61 23.45 -5.00 16.93
C PRO A 61 24.75 -5.83 17.03
N GLU A 62 25.57 -5.55 18.04
CA GLU A 62 26.85 -6.21 18.27
C GLU A 62 26.67 -7.62 18.86
N ASP A 63 25.70 -7.77 19.78
CA ASP A 63 25.46 -9.02 20.51
C ASP A 63 24.19 -9.72 20.03
N LEU A 64 24.32 -10.49 18.94
CA LEU A 64 23.24 -11.33 18.42
C LEU A 64 23.36 -12.77 18.95
N PRO A 65 22.24 -13.42 19.35
CA PRO A 65 22.23 -14.86 19.62
C PRO A 65 22.77 -15.64 18.42
N ALA A 66 23.54 -16.72 18.67
CA ALA A 66 24.27 -17.44 17.62
C ALA A 66 23.39 -17.92 16.46
N ASP A 67 22.14 -18.33 16.73
CA ASP A 67 21.19 -18.76 15.70
C ASP A 67 20.71 -17.60 14.82
N VAL A 68 20.53 -16.41 15.41
CA VAL A 68 20.18 -15.19 14.68
C VAL A 68 21.36 -14.71 13.86
N ALA A 69 22.57 -14.73 14.42
CA ALA A 69 23.80 -14.39 13.70
C ALA A 69 23.99 -15.26 12.44
N LYS A 70 23.78 -16.58 12.55
CA LYS A 70 23.80 -17.50 11.39
C LYS A 70 22.73 -17.15 10.34
N GLY A 71 21.55 -16.71 10.77
CA GLY A 71 20.47 -16.26 9.88
C GLY A 71 20.84 -14.98 9.12
N VAL A 72 21.43 -14.01 9.81
CA VAL A 72 21.88 -12.73 9.22
C VAL A 72 22.94 -12.95 8.15
N LEU A 73 23.84 -13.92 8.31
CA LEU A 73 24.83 -14.29 7.29
C LEU A 73 24.20 -14.78 5.98
N ARG A 74 23.01 -15.38 6.03
CA ARG A 74 22.30 -15.89 4.84
C ARG A 74 21.43 -14.82 4.17
N THR A 75 20.75 -14.02 4.98
CA THR A 75 19.87 -12.96 4.52
C THR A 75 20.03 -11.77 5.45
N PRO A 76 20.89 -10.79 5.11
CA PRO A 76 21.14 -9.68 6.00
C PRO A 76 19.93 -8.74 6.00
N TYR A 77 19.49 -8.37 7.21
CA TYR A 77 18.43 -7.41 7.44
C TYR A 77 18.97 -6.19 8.19
N VAL A 78 18.41 -5.03 7.89
CA VAL A 78 18.71 -3.74 8.50
C VAL A 78 17.42 -3.15 9.05
N GLY A 79 17.45 -2.67 10.28
CA GLY A 79 16.32 -1.98 10.89
C GLY A 79 16.30 -0.50 10.49
N ILE A 80 15.12 0.03 10.19
CA ILE A 80 14.87 1.48 10.05
C ILE A 80 13.71 1.84 10.97
N ASP A 81 13.95 2.71 11.95
CA ASP A 81 12.88 3.25 12.81
C ASP A 81 12.62 4.73 12.52
N ILE A 82 11.46 5.00 11.95
CA ILE A 82 11.10 6.32 11.45
C ILE A 82 10.41 7.09 12.59
N ALA A 83 11.09 8.12 13.09
CA ALA A 83 10.58 9.00 14.15
C ALA A 83 9.67 10.14 13.62
N LEU A 84 9.09 9.97 12.42
CA LEU A 84 8.21 10.95 11.79
C LEU A 84 6.74 10.55 11.99
N ASP A 85 5.86 11.54 12.11
CA ASP A 85 4.40 11.34 12.17
C ASP A 85 3.83 11.01 10.77
N ILE A 86 4.13 9.79 10.33
CA ILE A 86 3.75 9.23 9.04
C ILE A 86 2.66 8.17 9.25
N GLY A 87 1.62 8.22 8.41
CA GLY A 87 0.56 7.22 8.43
C GLY A 87 1.04 5.87 7.89
N ILE A 88 0.79 4.78 8.63
CA ILE A 88 1.17 3.42 8.25
C ILE A 88 0.70 3.05 6.83
N ALA A 89 -0.58 3.29 6.53
CA ALA A 89 -1.16 2.97 5.22
C ALA A 89 -0.55 3.81 4.08
N SER A 90 -0.18 5.05 4.39
CA SER A 90 0.47 5.97 3.46
C SER A 90 1.89 5.51 3.15
N PHE A 91 2.66 5.17 4.20
CA PHE A 91 4.00 4.63 4.06
C PHE A 91 4.02 3.30 3.29
N GLN A 92 3.08 2.40 3.58
CA GLN A 92 2.92 1.16 2.84
C GLN A 92 2.78 1.41 1.33
N ARG A 93 1.93 2.34 0.91
CA ARG A 93 1.76 2.68 -0.51
C ARG A 93 3.04 3.26 -1.13
N ILE A 94 3.75 4.12 -0.41
CA ILE A 94 5.02 4.69 -0.86
C ILE A 94 6.06 3.59 -1.06
N ILE A 95 6.22 2.67 -0.10
CA ILE A 95 7.15 1.54 -0.21
C ILE A 95 6.78 0.60 -1.35
N LEU A 96 5.50 0.27 -1.53
CA LEU A 96 5.06 -0.54 -2.67
C LEU A 96 5.40 0.16 -4.00
N LYS A 97 5.29 1.49 -4.07
CA LYS A 97 5.71 2.24 -5.25
C LYS A 97 7.23 2.23 -5.46
N VAL A 98 8.03 2.29 -4.40
CA VAL A 98 9.49 2.13 -4.44
C VAL A 98 9.85 0.77 -5.05
N LEU A 99 9.25 -0.30 -4.55
CA LEU A 99 9.49 -1.66 -5.06
C LEU A 99 9.11 -1.79 -6.53
N GLN A 100 7.95 -1.23 -6.92
CA GLN A 100 7.52 -1.20 -8.31
C GLN A 100 8.54 -0.45 -9.19
N SER A 101 9.04 0.70 -8.72
CA SER A 101 9.99 1.54 -9.47
C SER A 101 11.39 0.91 -9.55
N ALA A 102 11.76 0.06 -8.58
CA ALA A 102 12.95 -0.79 -8.64
C ALA A 102 12.80 -2.02 -9.56
N GLY A 103 11.64 -2.18 -10.22
CA GLY A 103 11.34 -3.29 -11.11
C GLY A 103 10.98 -4.60 -10.39
N MET A 104 10.55 -4.53 -9.13
CA MET A 104 10.04 -5.68 -8.40
C MET A 104 8.55 -5.90 -8.67
N ALA A 105 8.14 -7.17 -8.69
CA ALA A 105 6.73 -7.53 -8.88
C ALA A 105 5.91 -7.16 -7.63
N VAL A 106 5.02 -6.17 -7.77
CA VAL A 106 4.08 -5.78 -6.72
C VAL A 106 2.66 -6.18 -7.13
N PRO A 107 1.89 -6.87 -6.28
CA PRO A 107 0.53 -7.26 -6.62
C PRO A 107 -0.34 -6.03 -6.91
N LYS A 108 -0.94 -5.99 -8.11
CA LYS A 108 -1.73 -4.84 -8.58
C LYS A 108 -2.84 -4.44 -7.60
N HIS A 109 -3.47 -5.41 -6.93
CA HIS A 109 -4.55 -5.15 -5.97
C HIS A 109 -4.09 -4.29 -4.78
N GLN A 110 -2.82 -4.37 -4.36
CA GLN A 110 -2.29 -3.56 -3.25
C GLN A 110 -2.11 -2.09 -3.63
N LEU A 111 -1.91 -1.80 -4.93
CA LEU A 111 -1.76 -0.45 -5.47
C LEU A 111 -3.07 0.16 -5.98
N GLN A 112 -4.10 -0.67 -6.22
CA GLN A 112 -5.36 -0.25 -6.86
C GLN A 112 -6.47 0.14 -5.87
N LEU A 113 -6.25 -0.02 -4.56
CA LEU A 113 -7.26 0.36 -3.57
C LEU A 113 -7.60 1.86 -3.71
N PRO A 114 -8.88 2.22 -3.90
CA PRO A 114 -9.31 3.59 -4.09
C PRO A 114 -8.86 4.43 -2.89
N THR A 115 -8.14 5.51 -3.16
CA THR A 115 -7.68 6.43 -2.11
C THR A 115 -8.83 7.32 -1.70
N THR A 116 -9.19 7.30 -0.41
CA THR A 116 -10.10 8.29 0.17
C THR A 116 -9.42 9.66 0.19
N THR A 117 -10.20 10.72 0.39
CA THR A 117 -9.67 12.08 0.58
C THR A 117 -8.65 12.09 1.73
N ILE A 118 -9.01 11.48 2.87
CA ILE A 118 -8.15 11.38 4.06
C ILE A 118 -6.85 10.62 3.75
N THR A 119 -6.93 9.48 3.06
CA THR A 119 -5.74 8.72 2.68
C THR A 119 -4.86 9.52 1.72
N SER A 120 -5.45 10.24 0.75
CA SER A 120 -4.70 11.08 -0.20
C SER A 120 -3.95 12.21 0.51
N VAL A 121 -4.62 12.87 1.45
CA VAL A 121 -4.00 13.91 2.31
C VAL A 121 -2.89 13.31 3.18
N SER A 122 -3.10 12.13 3.76
CA SER A 122 -2.09 11.43 4.55
C SER A 122 -0.87 11.02 3.72
N ILE A 123 -1.09 10.56 2.48
CA ILE A 123 0.00 10.24 1.53
C ILE A 123 0.80 11.50 1.23
N ARG A 124 0.13 12.61 0.87
CA ARG A 124 0.81 13.89 0.64
C ARG A 124 1.63 14.34 1.86
N LYS A 125 1.06 14.29 3.06
CA LYS A 125 1.78 14.62 4.30
C LYS A 125 3.03 13.77 4.44
N SER A 126 2.89 12.45 4.28
CA SER A 126 3.98 11.48 4.40
C SER A 126 5.07 11.73 3.36
N TRP A 127 4.68 12.01 2.11
CA TRP A 127 5.58 12.32 1.00
C TRP A 127 6.44 13.56 1.29
N LEU A 128 5.81 14.63 1.79
CA LEU A 128 6.51 15.86 2.17
C LEU A 128 7.41 15.65 3.39
N LEU A 129 6.96 14.90 4.40
CA LEU A 129 7.78 14.57 5.57
C LEU A 129 9.03 13.76 5.20
N LEU A 130 8.93 12.90 4.19
CA LEU A 130 10.04 12.13 3.63
C LEU A 130 10.93 12.95 2.67
N GLU A 131 10.64 14.24 2.48
CA GLU A 131 11.37 15.15 1.58
C GLU A 131 11.44 14.64 0.14
N LEU A 132 10.39 13.95 -0.30
CA LEU A 132 10.30 13.47 -1.67
C LEU A 132 9.89 14.59 -2.62
N HIS A 133 10.34 14.50 -3.87
CA HIS A 133 10.10 15.53 -4.87
C HIS A 133 8.59 15.76 -5.11
N PRO A 134 8.09 17.00 -5.07
CA PRO A 134 6.65 17.29 -5.15
C PRO A 134 5.95 16.79 -6.42
N ALA A 135 6.64 16.82 -7.57
CA ALA A 135 6.10 16.36 -8.86
C ALA A 135 5.57 14.91 -8.82
N GLY A 136 6.07 14.08 -7.91
CA GLY A 136 5.57 12.72 -7.73
C GLY A 136 4.14 12.62 -7.20
N LEU A 137 3.56 13.74 -6.74
CA LEU A 137 2.19 13.84 -6.24
C LEU A 137 1.20 14.37 -7.26
N ASP A 138 1.62 14.77 -8.47
CA ASP A 138 0.73 15.47 -9.42
C ASP A 138 -0.52 14.67 -9.75
N ALA A 139 -0.37 13.37 -10.03
CA ALA A 139 -1.49 12.47 -10.29
C ALA A 139 -2.42 12.30 -9.05
N LEU A 140 -1.85 12.24 -7.83
CA LEU A 140 -2.63 12.21 -6.60
C LEU A 140 -3.42 13.51 -6.41
N MET A 141 -2.82 14.65 -6.73
CA MET A 141 -3.44 15.97 -6.62
C MET A 141 -4.59 16.12 -7.62
N ILE A 142 -4.38 15.71 -8.88
CA ILE A 142 -5.44 15.68 -9.90
C ILE A 142 -6.58 14.76 -9.48
N HIS A 143 -6.27 13.57 -8.94
CA HIS A 143 -7.28 12.66 -8.43
C HIS A 143 -8.09 13.28 -7.29
N LEU A 144 -7.43 13.93 -6.34
CA LEU A 144 -8.07 14.61 -5.22
C LEU A 144 -8.97 15.77 -5.72
N GLN A 145 -8.50 16.60 -6.64
CA GLN A 145 -9.30 17.65 -7.27
C GLN A 145 -10.53 17.07 -7.99
N THR A 146 -10.34 16.04 -8.80
CA THR A 146 -11.43 15.37 -9.52
C THR A 146 -12.48 14.81 -8.56
N ARG A 147 -12.03 14.25 -7.43
CA ARG A 147 -12.91 13.76 -6.37
C ARG A 147 -13.66 14.89 -5.67
N LEU A 148 -13.05 16.04 -5.46
CA LEU A 148 -13.75 17.20 -4.90
C LEU A 148 -14.76 17.80 -5.89
N ILE A 149 -14.48 17.77 -7.19
CA ILE A 149 -15.39 18.34 -8.19
C ILE A 149 -16.58 17.40 -8.45
N ASN A 150 -16.31 16.10 -8.66
CA ASN A 150 -17.30 15.14 -9.17
C ASN A 150 -17.69 14.05 -8.15
N GLY A 151 -17.08 14.04 -6.97
CA GLY A 151 -17.25 12.98 -5.99
C GLY A 151 -18.41 13.19 -5.02
N SER A 152 -18.44 12.37 -3.99
CA SER A 152 -19.41 12.44 -2.90
C SER A 152 -19.28 13.76 -2.11
N PRO A 153 -20.35 14.18 -1.41
CA PRO A 153 -20.29 15.33 -0.50
C PRO A 153 -19.14 15.19 0.51
N VAL A 154 -18.34 16.24 0.65
CA VAL A 154 -17.23 16.26 1.61
C VAL A 154 -17.75 16.20 3.05
N THR A 155 -17.16 15.35 3.87
CA THR A 155 -17.49 15.25 5.29
C THR A 155 -16.73 16.29 6.11
N LEU A 156 -17.19 16.59 7.34
CA LEU A 156 -16.47 17.52 8.24
C LEU A 156 -15.03 17.06 8.51
N VAL A 157 -14.81 15.74 8.67
CA VAL A 157 -13.48 15.17 8.92
C VAL A 157 -12.56 15.43 7.73
N GLU A 158 -13.06 15.27 6.50
CA GLU A 158 -12.30 15.56 5.29
C GLU A 158 -12.01 17.05 5.14
N ILE A 159 -12.98 17.92 5.46
CA ILE A 159 -12.80 19.37 5.44
C ILE A 159 -11.69 19.78 6.41
N GLN A 160 -11.72 19.26 7.63
CA GLN A 160 -10.70 19.55 8.64
C GLN A 160 -9.32 19.04 8.23
N ALA A 161 -9.24 17.83 7.66
CA ALA A 161 -7.99 17.28 7.17
C ALA A 161 -7.41 18.10 6.02
N LEU A 162 -8.23 18.51 5.05
CA LEU A 162 -7.79 19.38 3.97
C LEU A 162 -7.31 20.73 4.51
N TRP A 163 -8.08 21.35 5.40
CA TRP A 163 -7.72 22.64 6.00
C TRP A 163 -6.40 22.61 6.77
N ALA A 164 -6.10 21.51 7.46
CA ALA A 164 -4.87 21.35 8.21
C ALA A 164 -3.62 21.23 7.31
N HIS A 165 -3.78 20.81 6.05
CA HIS A 165 -2.67 20.45 5.17
C HIS A 165 -2.48 21.35 3.96
N PHE A 166 -3.43 22.22 3.67
CA PHE A 166 -3.39 23.15 2.54
C PHE A 166 -3.50 24.60 3.03
N PRO A 167 -2.78 25.55 2.39
CA PRO A 167 -2.91 26.95 2.75
C PRO A 167 -4.29 27.46 2.33
N SER A 168 -4.79 28.49 3.02
CA SER A 168 -6.14 29.05 2.84
C SER A 168 -6.42 29.56 1.43
N ASN A 169 -5.39 30.02 0.73
CA ASN A 169 -5.46 30.48 -0.66
C ASN A 169 -5.32 29.35 -1.70
N SER A 170 -5.25 28.08 -1.27
CA SER A 170 -5.08 26.97 -2.21
C SER A 170 -6.35 26.66 -2.99
N GLU A 171 -6.14 26.22 -4.22
CA GLU A 171 -7.20 25.71 -5.08
C GLU A 171 -7.97 24.55 -4.44
N MET A 172 -7.28 23.71 -3.67
CA MET A 172 -7.87 22.54 -3.03
C MET A 172 -8.97 22.93 -2.02
N LEU A 173 -8.73 23.97 -1.21
CA LEU A 173 -9.74 24.44 -0.25
C LEU A 173 -10.89 25.17 -0.94
N ARG A 174 -10.63 25.84 -2.06
CA ARG A 174 -11.69 26.43 -2.89
C ARG A 174 -12.61 25.34 -3.46
N LEU A 175 -12.05 24.30 -4.07
CA LEU A 175 -12.81 23.18 -4.63
C LEU A 175 -13.59 22.42 -3.55
N MET A 176 -12.99 22.24 -2.36
CA MET A 176 -13.67 21.65 -1.21
C MET A 176 -14.88 22.47 -0.77
N ALA A 177 -14.75 23.80 -0.68
CA ALA A 177 -15.86 24.68 -0.31
C ALA A 177 -16.96 24.67 -1.37
N ILE A 178 -16.61 24.67 -2.65
CA ILE A 178 -17.55 24.53 -3.77
C ILE A 178 -18.31 23.20 -3.67
N ASN A 179 -17.61 22.08 -3.43
CA ASN A 179 -18.25 20.77 -3.26
C ASN A 179 -19.30 20.79 -2.14
N PHE A 180 -18.95 21.39 -0.98
CA PHE A 180 -19.88 21.51 0.14
C PHE A 180 -21.12 22.34 -0.23
N VAL A 181 -20.93 23.51 -0.82
CA VAL A 181 -22.03 24.41 -1.19
C VAL A 181 -22.94 23.75 -2.23
N GLN A 182 -22.36 23.19 -3.29
CA GLN A 182 -23.11 22.50 -4.34
C GLN A 182 -23.86 21.30 -3.79
N SER A 183 -23.20 20.44 -3.01
CA SER A 183 -23.84 19.27 -2.40
C SER A 183 -24.98 19.63 -1.45
N GLN A 184 -24.90 20.79 -0.78
CA GLN A 184 -26.01 21.31 0.01
C GLN A 184 -27.17 21.81 -0.85
N VAL A 185 -26.88 22.50 -1.96
CA VAL A 185 -27.89 22.93 -2.93
C VAL A 185 -28.64 21.72 -3.49
N ASP A 186 -27.92 20.62 -3.73
CA ASP A 186 -28.47 19.34 -4.18
C ASP A 186 -29.11 18.50 -3.04
N PHE A 187 -29.20 19.04 -1.82
CA PHE A 187 -29.77 18.38 -0.64
C PHE A 187 -29.10 17.04 -0.25
N HIS A 188 -27.81 16.86 -0.54
CA HIS A 188 -27.08 15.64 -0.19
C HIS A 188 -26.65 15.57 1.28
N TYR A 189 -26.69 16.68 2.03
CA TYR A 189 -26.37 16.67 3.46
C TYR A 189 -27.59 16.49 4.34
N HIS A 190 -27.42 15.72 5.41
CA HIS A 190 -28.31 15.78 6.56
C HIS A 190 -28.16 17.13 7.29
N ARG A 191 -29.27 17.60 7.88
CA ARG A 191 -29.31 18.88 8.60
C ARG A 191 -28.25 18.97 9.71
N GLU A 192 -28.00 17.87 10.41
CA GLU A 192 -26.97 17.81 11.46
C GLU A 192 -25.57 18.03 10.90
N ASP A 193 -25.22 17.36 9.81
CA ASP A 193 -23.88 17.47 9.19
C ASP A 193 -23.67 18.85 8.58
N PHE A 194 -24.69 19.39 7.90
CA PHE A 194 -24.68 20.78 7.42
C PHE A 194 -24.42 21.77 8.56
N ASN A 195 -25.15 21.67 9.67
CA ASN A 195 -24.98 22.56 10.82
C ASN A 195 -23.60 22.42 11.48
N LYS A 196 -23.05 21.19 11.55
CA LYS A 196 -21.69 20.96 12.06
C LYS A 196 -20.64 21.61 11.16
N ILE A 197 -20.73 21.43 9.84
CA ILE A 197 -19.80 22.06 8.89
C ILE A 197 -19.94 23.58 8.94
N ARG A 198 -21.17 24.09 8.95
CA ARG A 198 -21.47 25.53 9.03
C ARG A 198 -20.93 26.18 10.28
N SER A 199 -21.17 25.59 11.44
CA SER A 199 -20.63 26.11 12.70
C SER A 199 -19.10 26.13 12.67
N TRP A 200 -18.46 25.09 12.14
CA TRP A 200 -17.00 25.00 12.06
C TRP A 200 -16.36 26.09 11.17
N TYR A 201 -16.90 26.36 9.97
CA TYR A 201 -16.29 27.38 9.09
C TYR A 201 -16.62 28.80 9.53
N LEU A 202 -17.74 29.02 10.24
CA LEU A 202 -18.09 30.35 10.77
C LEU A 202 -17.24 30.77 11.97
N MET A 203 -16.58 29.83 12.67
CA MET A 203 -15.73 30.10 13.84
C MET A 203 -14.44 30.88 13.50
N SER A 204 -13.96 30.85 12.26
CA SER A 204 -12.76 31.58 11.82
C SER A 204 -13.08 32.52 10.68
N ARG A 205 -12.53 33.74 10.73
CA ARG A 205 -12.66 34.73 9.64
C ARG A 205 -12.09 34.19 8.33
N GLU A 206 -10.97 33.48 8.40
CA GLU A 206 -10.28 32.92 7.25
C GLU A 206 -11.12 31.81 6.60
N ARG A 207 -11.60 30.85 7.40
CA ARG A 207 -12.51 29.80 6.94
C ARG A 207 -13.77 30.39 6.32
N ARG A 208 -14.39 31.34 7.01
CA ARG A 208 -15.57 32.04 6.53
C ARG A 208 -15.32 32.69 5.16
N SER A 209 -14.17 33.32 4.94
CA SER A 209 -13.87 33.97 3.66
C SER A 209 -13.83 32.99 2.48
N VAL A 210 -13.23 31.81 2.66
CA VAL A 210 -13.18 30.76 1.63
C VAL A 210 -14.57 30.23 1.30
N PHE A 211 -15.38 29.95 2.34
CA PHE A 211 -16.73 29.46 2.15
C PHE A 211 -17.66 30.53 1.55
N GLN A 212 -17.58 31.79 1.99
CA GLN A 212 -18.35 32.89 1.40
C GLN A 212 -18.05 33.10 -0.08
N ALA A 213 -16.79 32.95 -0.49
CA ALA A 213 -16.41 33.01 -1.91
C ALA A 213 -17.09 31.88 -2.71
N ALA A 214 -17.20 30.68 -2.14
CA ALA A 214 -17.94 29.58 -2.77
C ALA A 214 -19.46 29.83 -2.75
N GLU A 215 -20.03 30.29 -1.63
CA GLU A 215 -21.46 30.61 -1.50
C GLU A 215 -21.91 31.65 -2.54
N ALA A 216 -21.07 32.64 -2.84
CA ALA A 216 -21.36 33.67 -3.85
C ALA A 216 -21.53 33.11 -5.28
N LEU A 217 -20.94 31.94 -5.58
CA LEU A 217 -21.10 31.27 -6.87
C LEU A 217 -22.46 30.57 -7.00
N PHE A 218 -23.17 30.33 -5.89
CA PHE A 218 -24.43 29.60 -5.85
C PHE A 218 -25.50 30.41 -5.12
N PRO A 219 -26.21 31.34 -5.80
CA PRO A 219 -27.22 32.21 -5.19
C PRO A 219 -28.35 31.47 -4.45
N GLU A 220 -28.60 30.21 -4.83
CA GLU A 220 -29.59 29.33 -4.21
C GLU A 220 -29.24 28.98 -2.76
N PHE A 221 -27.94 28.89 -2.44
CA PHE A 221 -27.46 28.59 -1.10
C PHE A 221 -27.93 29.62 -0.08
N GLY A 222 -27.90 30.91 -0.44
CA GLY A 222 -28.40 32.00 0.42
C GLY A 222 -29.90 31.90 0.71
N LYS A 223 -30.70 31.48 -0.28
CA LYS A 223 -32.17 31.34 -0.16
C LYS A 223 -32.57 30.23 0.82
N MET A 224 -31.76 29.17 0.92
CA MET A 224 -31.97 28.09 1.90
C MET A 224 -31.83 28.56 3.35
N SER A 225 -31.00 29.58 3.60
CA SER A 225 -30.83 30.14 4.94
C SER A 225 -31.97 31.07 5.37
N SER A 226 -32.66 31.71 4.40
CA SER A 226 -33.83 32.57 4.62
C SER A 226 -35.16 31.81 4.72
N LEU A 227 -35.19 30.56 4.27
CA LEU A 227 -36.21 29.60 4.67
C LEU A 227 -35.98 29.28 6.15
N ARG A 228 -36.34 30.23 7.02
CA ARG A 228 -36.71 29.91 8.39
C ARG A 228 -37.70 28.76 8.26
N PHE A 229 -37.29 27.60 8.73
CA PHE A 229 -38.11 26.43 8.96
C PHE A 229 -39.28 26.85 9.86
N SER A 230 -40.30 27.50 9.29
CA SER A 230 -41.63 27.43 9.85
C SER A 230 -41.98 25.96 9.87
N ASP A 231 -42.27 25.47 11.06
CA ASP A 231 -42.60 24.10 11.36
C ASP A 231 -43.38 23.39 10.23
N ARG A 232 -42.97 22.15 9.93
CA ARG A 232 -43.81 21.07 9.39
C ARG A 232 -44.33 21.12 7.94
N VAL A 233 -44.08 22.14 7.13
CA VAL A 233 -44.72 22.20 5.81
C VAL A 233 -43.81 21.70 4.67
N ILE A 234 -43.96 20.40 4.36
CA ILE A 234 -43.68 19.74 3.05
C ILE A 234 -42.19 19.49 2.71
N PHE A 235 -41.52 18.61 3.46
CA PHE A 235 -40.51 17.70 2.89
C PHE A 235 -41.06 16.27 2.84
N ASN A 236 -42.29 16.14 2.35
CA ASN A 236 -42.98 14.88 2.05
C ASN A 236 -43.21 14.79 0.52
N ARG A 237 -42.13 14.82 -0.27
CA ARG A 237 -42.18 14.42 -1.70
C ARG A 237 -41.03 13.49 -2.14
N MET A 238 -40.45 12.77 -1.20
CA MET A 238 -40.30 11.32 -1.36
C MET A 238 -40.75 10.70 -0.05
N PRO A 239 -41.72 9.78 -0.05
CA PRO A 239 -42.11 9.15 1.19
C PRO A 239 -40.86 8.47 1.77
N LEU A 240 -40.55 8.75 3.04
CA LEU A 240 -39.43 8.13 3.76
C LEU A 240 -39.43 6.59 3.63
N SER A 241 -40.58 5.99 3.33
CA SER A 241 -40.70 4.58 2.96
C SER A 241 -39.99 4.22 1.66
N GLU A 242 -40.01 5.04 0.61
CA GLU A 242 -39.31 4.81 -0.67
C GLU A 242 -37.82 5.05 -0.57
N SER A 243 -37.38 6.11 0.12
CA SER A 243 -35.95 6.32 0.33
C SER A 243 -35.37 5.20 1.17
N ARG A 244 -36.03 4.81 2.29
CA ARG A 244 -35.60 3.66 3.10
C ARG A 244 -35.74 2.34 2.33
N ARG A 245 -36.72 2.19 1.44
CA ARG A 245 -36.80 1.02 0.54
C ARG A 245 -35.60 0.97 -0.39
N LYS A 246 -35.22 2.08 -1.00
CA LYS A 246 -34.05 2.13 -1.90
C LYS A 246 -32.74 1.93 -1.15
N THR A 247 -32.57 2.47 0.05
CA THR A 247 -31.38 2.18 0.86
C THR A 247 -31.36 0.73 1.29
N LYS A 248 -32.50 0.19 1.76
CA LYS A 248 -32.60 -1.21 2.17
C LYS A 248 -32.42 -2.18 0.99
N GLU A 249 -32.99 -1.90 -0.18
CA GLU A 249 -32.77 -2.69 -1.40
C GLU A 249 -31.31 -2.63 -1.86
N ARG A 250 -30.62 -1.51 -1.63
CA ARG A 250 -29.19 -1.38 -1.93
C ARG A 250 -28.34 -2.16 -0.92
N GLU A 251 -28.65 -2.07 0.37
CA GLU A 251 -28.01 -2.84 1.43
C GLU A 251 -28.25 -4.35 1.24
N ASP A 252 -29.46 -4.76 0.89
CA ASP A 252 -29.83 -6.15 0.61
C ASP A 252 -29.09 -6.67 -0.64
N ARG A 253 -28.95 -5.87 -1.71
CA ARG A 253 -28.13 -6.21 -2.89
C ARG A 253 -26.64 -6.29 -2.57
N GLU A 254 -26.11 -5.34 -1.80
CA GLU A 254 -24.70 -5.35 -1.39
C GLU A 254 -24.41 -6.57 -0.48
N ALA A 255 -25.36 -6.96 0.38
CA ALA A 255 -25.27 -8.16 1.19
C ALA A 255 -25.37 -9.45 0.36
N GLU A 256 -26.24 -9.49 -0.65
CA GLU A 256 -26.37 -10.63 -1.58
C GLU A 256 -25.11 -10.79 -2.45
N GLU A 257 -24.55 -9.69 -2.97
CA GLU A 257 -23.27 -9.68 -3.68
C GLU A 257 -22.12 -10.13 -2.79
N ALA A 258 -22.06 -9.65 -1.53
CA ALA A 258 -21.05 -10.08 -0.58
C ALA A 258 -21.17 -11.58 -0.23
N ALA A 259 -22.40 -12.10 -0.09
CA ALA A 259 -22.66 -13.51 0.12
C ALA A 259 -22.27 -14.36 -1.10
N ALA A 260 -22.56 -13.88 -2.31
CA ALA A 260 -22.16 -14.54 -3.56
C ALA A 260 -20.63 -14.59 -3.72
N LEU A 261 -19.93 -13.50 -3.40
CA LEU A 261 -18.46 -13.45 -3.40
C LEU A 261 -17.86 -14.39 -2.34
N SER A 262 -18.46 -14.45 -1.14
CA SER A 262 -18.07 -15.39 -0.08
C SER A 262 -18.22 -16.86 -0.54
N LEU A 263 -19.34 -17.19 -1.19
CA LEU A 263 -19.59 -18.51 -1.74
C LEU A 263 -18.58 -18.88 -2.85
N LEU A 264 -18.24 -17.91 -3.71
CA LEU A 264 -17.28 -18.09 -4.79
C LEU A 264 -15.87 -18.32 -4.24
N ASN A 265 -15.45 -17.56 -3.23
CA ASN A 265 -14.18 -17.77 -2.53
C ASN A 265 -14.11 -19.17 -1.89
N ARG A 266 -15.18 -19.60 -1.21
CA ARG A 266 -15.25 -20.94 -0.62
C ARG A 266 -15.17 -22.05 -1.68
N ARG A 267 -15.77 -21.84 -2.85
CA ARG A 267 -15.66 -22.77 -3.99
C ARG A 267 -14.25 -22.82 -4.54
N MET A 268 -13.55 -21.69 -4.63
CA MET A 268 -12.16 -21.62 -5.04
C MET A 268 -11.24 -22.36 -4.06
N GLU A 269 -11.42 -22.21 -2.76
CA GLU A 269 -10.66 -22.97 -1.74
C GLU A 269 -10.85 -24.49 -1.87
N VAL A 270 -12.08 -24.94 -2.13
CA VAL A 270 -12.35 -26.37 -2.37
C VAL A 270 -11.65 -26.87 -3.62
N LEU A 271 -11.63 -26.08 -4.70
CA LEU A 271 -10.92 -26.43 -5.93
C LEU A 271 -9.41 -26.47 -5.71
N GLU A 272 -8.84 -25.53 -4.96
CA GLU A 272 -7.42 -25.55 -4.59
C GLU A 272 -7.07 -26.78 -3.75
N MET A 273 -7.91 -27.15 -2.78
CA MET A 273 -7.71 -28.37 -2.01
C MET A 273 -7.78 -29.63 -2.87
N LYS A 274 -8.71 -29.69 -3.83
CA LYS A 274 -8.78 -30.79 -4.80
C LYS A 274 -7.53 -30.83 -5.69
N ALA A 275 -7.07 -29.70 -6.20
CA ALA A 275 -5.85 -29.61 -7.00
C ALA A 275 -4.61 -30.06 -6.21
N LYS A 276 -4.50 -29.67 -4.93
CA LYS A 276 -3.44 -30.14 -4.02
C LYS A 276 -3.50 -31.66 -3.80
N LYS A 277 -4.71 -32.22 -3.64
CA LYS A 277 -4.89 -33.68 -3.52
C LYS A 277 -4.51 -34.44 -4.79
N ILE A 278 -4.86 -33.91 -5.96
CA ILE A 278 -4.49 -34.51 -7.26
C ILE A 278 -2.97 -34.48 -7.44
N LYS A 279 -2.31 -33.34 -7.22
CA LYS A 279 -0.84 -33.25 -7.29
C LYS A 279 -0.14 -34.21 -6.32
N LYS A 280 -0.70 -34.39 -5.11
CA LYS A 280 -0.17 -35.35 -4.13
C LYS A 280 -0.36 -36.79 -4.57
N ALA A 281 -1.47 -37.12 -5.23
CA ALA A 281 -1.73 -38.45 -5.79
C ALA A 281 -0.81 -38.76 -6.97
N GLU A 282 -0.60 -37.81 -7.89
CA GLU A 282 0.33 -37.94 -9.02
C GLU A 282 1.77 -38.14 -8.52
N SER A 283 2.21 -37.33 -7.56
CA SER A 283 3.53 -37.51 -6.91
C SER A 283 3.68 -38.88 -6.25
N ALA A 284 2.62 -39.39 -5.61
CA ALA A 284 2.65 -40.72 -4.99
C ALA A 284 2.66 -41.87 -6.02
N GLU A 285 2.01 -41.70 -7.17
CA GLU A 285 2.10 -42.67 -8.28
C GLU A 285 3.48 -42.68 -8.93
N ASP A 286 4.10 -41.52 -9.13
CA ASP A 286 5.45 -41.42 -9.69
C ASP A 286 6.50 -42.04 -8.75
N VAL A 287 6.32 -41.90 -7.43
CA VAL A 287 7.14 -42.59 -6.42
C VAL A 287 6.94 -44.12 -6.48
N LYS A 288 5.73 -44.61 -6.75
CA LYS A 288 5.46 -46.06 -6.93
C LYS A 288 6.02 -46.62 -8.24
N LYS A 289 6.02 -45.86 -9.33
CA LYS A 289 6.62 -46.27 -10.61
C LYS A 289 8.15 -46.33 -10.52
N THR A 290 8.78 -45.33 -9.90
CA THR A 290 10.24 -45.30 -9.70
C THR A 290 10.74 -46.38 -8.74
N SER A 291 9.98 -46.73 -7.70
CA SER A 291 10.33 -47.83 -6.78
C SER A 291 10.15 -49.23 -7.40
N LYS A 292 9.14 -49.46 -8.25
CA LYS A 292 9.04 -50.72 -9.03
C LYS A 292 10.16 -50.87 -10.06
N ILE A 293 10.64 -49.78 -10.67
CA ILE A 293 11.79 -49.80 -11.58
C ILE A 293 13.10 -50.11 -10.82
N ARG A 294 13.28 -49.56 -9.62
CA ARG A 294 14.45 -49.87 -8.77
C ARG A 294 14.46 -51.30 -8.24
N LEU A 295 13.31 -51.88 -7.88
CA LEU A 295 13.26 -53.30 -7.46
C LEU A 295 13.57 -54.26 -8.61
N LYS A 296 13.12 -53.98 -9.85
CA LYS A 296 13.49 -54.81 -11.00
C LYS A 296 14.98 -54.69 -11.39
N LYS A 297 15.62 -53.56 -11.11
CA LYS A 297 17.06 -53.36 -11.37
C LYS A 297 17.96 -54.02 -10.33
N ARG A 298 17.50 -54.21 -9.09
CA ARG A 298 18.29 -54.81 -7.99
C ARG A 298 18.26 -56.35 -7.94
N VAL A 299 17.38 -57.00 -8.71
CA VAL A 299 17.30 -58.48 -8.79
C VAL A 299 18.17 -59.07 -9.92
N ARG A 300 18.91 -58.24 -10.68
CA ARG A 300 19.76 -58.70 -11.80
C ARG A 300 21.26 -58.43 -11.65
N SER A 301 21.75 -58.07 -10.47
CA SER A 301 23.19 -57.85 -10.29
C SER A 301 23.64 -58.28 -8.90
N ALA A 302 23.76 -59.59 -8.71
CA ALA A 302 24.73 -60.23 -7.83
C ALA A 302 25.25 -61.47 -8.60
N PRO A 303 26.54 -61.47 -8.97
CA PRO A 303 27.51 -62.32 -8.27
C PRO A 303 28.76 -61.52 -7.87
N GLU A 304 29.23 -61.73 -6.64
CA GLU A 304 30.50 -62.40 -6.31
C GLU A 304 31.76 -61.71 -6.87
N LEU A 305 32.65 -61.25 -5.97
CA LEU A 305 34.02 -61.74 -5.82
C LEU A 305 34.91 -60.75 -5.03
N LYS A 306 35.53 -61.32 -3.99
CA LYS A 306 36.94 -61.16 -3.53
C LYS A 306 37.49 -59.77 -3.16
N ASP A 307 37.69 -59.61 -1.86
CA ASP A 307 38.99 -59.65 -1.16
C ASP A 307 40.26 -59.16 -1.89
N GLY A 308 40.97 -58.23 -1.23
CA GLY A 308 42.41 -58.01 -1.37
C GLY A 308 42.84 -56.60 -1.80
N GLY A 309 43.77 -56.01 -1.04
CA GLY A 309 44.82 -55.17 -1.62
C GLY A 309 45.00 -53.77 -1.04
N GLU A 310 46.16 -53.58 -0.43
CA GLU A 310 46.76 -52.35 0.07
C GLU A 310 47.15 -51.35 -1.06
N GLY A 311 47.47 -50.10 -0.66
CA GLY A 311 48.22 -49.11 -1.48
C GLY A 311 47.51 -47.75 -1.53
N ALA A 312 47.93 -46.72 -0.77
CA ALA A 312 49.05 -45.81 -1.01
C ALA A 312 48.74 -44.68 -2.04
N GLU A 313 49.37 -43.51 -1.82
CA GLU A 313 49.34 -42.25 -2.60
C GLU A 313 48.14 -41.33 -2.30
N GLN A 314 48.24 -40.32 -1.42
CA GLN A 314 49.17 -39.19 -1.35
C GLN A 314 49.17 -38.35 -2.64
N ALA A 315 48.23 -37.40 -2.72
CA ALA A 315 48.24 -36.33 -3.70
C ALA A 315 48.17 -34.97 -2.97
N MET A 316 49.34 -34.35 -2.85
CA MET A 316 49.52 -32.93 -2.52
C MET A 316 48.93 -32.09 -3.66
N LEU A 317 48.06 -31.13 -3.34
CA LEU A 317 47.77 -30.00 -4.20
C LEU A 317 48.19 -28.74 -3.47
N GLN A 318 49.29 -28.14 -3.96
CA GLN A 318 49.73 -26.80 -3.59
C GLN A 318 48.85 -25.74 -4.26
N PRO A 319 48.72 -24.55 -3.65
CA PRO A 319 47.96 -23.43 -4.19
C PRO A 319 48.80 -22.59 -5.17
N THR A 320 48.25 -22.32 -6.35
CA THR A 320 48.77 -21.32 -7.29
C THR A 320 48.51 -19.92 -6.74
N VAL A 321 49.60 -19.21 -6.44
CA VAL A 321 49.65 -17.76 -6.19
C VAL A 321 49.47 -17.05 -7.53
N TYR A 322 48.50 -16.14 -7.63
CA TYR A 322 48.32 -15.25 -8.76
C TYR A 322 48.69 -13.82 -8.33
N ASP A 323 49.73 -13.27 -8.96
CA ASP A 323 50.27 -11.93 -8.77
C ASP A 323 49.80 -11.04 -9.94
N PRO A 324 48.97 -10.00 -9.71
CA PRO A 324 48.63 -9.02 -10.73
C PRO A 324 49.40 -7.72 -10.48
N SER A 325 50.69 -7.72 -10.79
CA SER A 325 51.47 -6.49 -10.97
C SER A 325 51.93 -6.38 -12.43
N GLN A 326 51.04 -5.92 -13.31
CA GLN A 326 51.37 -5.22 -14.57
C GLN A 326 50.10 -4.88 -15.35
N ALA A 327 49.68 -3.61 -15.31
CA ALA A 327 48.93 -2.96 -16.38
C ALA A 327 48.95 -1.45 -16.14
N SER A 328 50.04 -0.82 -16.55
CA SER A 328 50.13 0.63 -16.77
C SER A 328 50.33 0.83 -18.27
N ALA A 329 49.35 1.46 -18.91
CA ALA A 329 49.50 2.25 -20.14
C ALA A 329 48.29 3.17 -20.25
#